data_AF-A0A925GU48-F1
#
_entry.id   AF-A0A925GU48-F1
#
_cell.length_a   1.000
_cell.length_b   1.000
_cell.length_c   1.000
_cell.angle_alpha   90.00
_cell.angle_beta   90.00
_cell.angle_gamma   90.00
#
_symmetry.space_group_name_H-M   'P 1'
#
loop_
_entity.id
_entity.type
_entity.pdbx_description
1 polymer ?
#
loop_
_entity_poly.entity_id
_entity_poly.type
_entity_poly.pdbx_seq_one_letter_code
_entity_poly.pdbx_strand_id
1 'polypeptide(L)'
;KIPFPPEVQQVERKLRAVGLGSKVDEFVLSLNRAAEDAADEAKPIFLKAITSLTVPDALGILRGEKNAATQYLKRTTSPDLTAAFSPLVKTSLDKVSATRYYADLVNTYNKLPLVKKVNPNLNEYATQKAIDGLFTLVEEEEANIRANPGARTTELLKKVFSSGQPAAR
;
A
#
# COMPACT_ATOMS: atom_id res chain seq x y z
N LYS A 1 -9.12 8.57 3.30
CA LYS A 1 -9.45 7.85 4.55
C LYS A 1 -9.17 6.38 4.30
N ILE A 2 -8.31 5.72 5.07
CA ILE A 2 -8.19 4.27 5.08
C ILE A 2 -9.50 3.73 5.64
N PRO A 3 -10.39 3.16 4.80
CA PRO A 3 -11.60 2.55 5.31
C PRO A 3 -11.21 1.31 6.11
N PHE A 4 -11.99 0.95 7.13
CA PHE A 4 -11.85 -0.38 7.70
C PHE A 4 -12.06 -1.40 6.58
N PRO A 5 -11.14 -2.35 6.42
CA PRO A 5 -11.31 -3.43 5.47
C PRO A 5 -12.64 -4.15 5.73
N PRO A 6 -13.27 -4.72 4.69
CA PRO A 6 -14.59 -5.35 4.83
C PRO A 6 -14.68 -6.34 6.00
N GLU A 7 -13.56 -6.99 6.32
CA GLU A 7 -13.44 -7.94 7.41
C GLU A 7 -13.53 -7.30 8.81
N VAL A 8 -13.18 -6.02 8.96
CA VAL A 8 -13.18 -5.30 10.25
C VAL A 8 -14.38 -4.38 10.42
N GLN A 9 -15.11 -4.07 9.34
CA GLN A 9 -16.33 -3.26 9.41
C GLN A 9 -17.41 -3.85 10.35
N GLN A 10 -17.47 -5.18 10.48
CA GLN A 10 -18.38 -5.81 11.46
C GLN A 10 -17.95 -5.56 12.90
N VAL A 11 -16.64 -5.60 13.17
CA VAL A 11 -16.08 -5.29 14.50
C VAL A 11 -16.32 -3.83 14.83
N GLU A 12 -16.09 -2.93 13.87
CA GLU A 12 -16.37 -1.51 13.97
C GLU A 12 -17.83 -1.25 14.37
N ARG A 13 -18.79 -1.83 13.64
CA ARG A 13 -20.23 -1.67 13.91
C ARG A 13 -20.61 -2.11 15.31
N LYS A 14 -20.09 -3.26 15.77
CA LYS A 14 -20.37 -3.76 17.13
C LYS A 14 -19.79 -2.84 18.21
N LEU A 15 -18.56 -2.35 18.03
CA LEU A 15 -17.94 -1.39 18.96
C LEU A 15 -18.74 -0.10 19.05
N ARG A 16 -19.19 0.43 17.92
CA ARG A 16 -20.06 1.62 17.89
C ARG A 16 -21.38 1.37 18.64
N ALA A 17 -22.01 0.21 18.42
CA ALA A 17 -23.30 -0.15 19.03
C ALA A 17 -23.25 -0.25 20.57
N VAL A 18 -22.09 -0.58 21.15
CA VAL A 18 -21.90 -0.65 22.62
C VAL A 18 -21.35 0.64 23.23
N GLY A 19 -21.39 1.75 22.49
CA GLY A 19 -20.98 3.08 22.98
C GLY A 19 -19.49 3.42 22.81
N LEU A 20 -18.70 2.57 22.12
CA LEU A 20 -17.26 2.80 21.89
C LEU A 20 -16.95 3.54 20.59
N GLY A 21 -17.94 4.23 19.99
CA GLY A 21 -17.76 4.90 18.70
C GLY A 21 -16.65 5.95 18.67
N SER A 22 -16.50 6.74 19.74
CA SER A 22 -15.41 7.72 19.84
C SER A 22 -14.02 7.07 19.82
N LYS A 23 -13.87 5.88 20.41
CA LYS A 23 -12.62 5.11 20.39
C LYS A 23 -12.31 4.50 19.02
N VAL A 24 -13.36 4.12 18.29
CA VAL A 24 -13.23 3.72 16.89
C VAL A 24 -12.76 4.90 16.04
N ASP A 25 -13.32 6.09 16.24
CA ASP A 25 -12.93 7.28 15.47
C ASP A 25 -11.50 7.74 15.78
N GLU A 26 -11.09 7.72 17.05
CA GLU A 26 -9.69 7.95 17.47
C GLU A 26 -8.73 6.95 16.80
N PHE A 27 -9.09 5.66 16.77
CA PHE A 27 -8.30 4.64 16.10
C PHE A 27 -8.15 4.91 14.60
N VAL A 28 -9.26 5.20 13.91
CA VAL A 28 -9.25 5.50 12.47
C VAL A 28 -8.40 6.74 12.18
N LEU A 29 -8.52 7.78 12.99
CA LEU A 29 -7.71 9.00 12.82
C LEU A 29 -6.22 8.69 12.94
N SER A 30 -5.81 7.94 13.97
CA SER A 30 -4.40 7.57 14.16
C SER A 30 -3.88 6.66 13.07
N LEU A 31 -4.70 5.75 12.54
CA LEU A 31 -4.33 4.94 11.38
C LEU A 31 -4.09 5.81 10.13
N ASN A 32 -4.93 6.82 9.90
CA ASN A 32 -4.75 7.74 8.77
C ASN A 32 -3.48 8.59 8.94
N ARG A 33 -3.23 9.14 10.13
CA ARG A 33 -2.00 9.91 10.40
C ARG A 33 -0.75 9.04 10.24
N ALA A 34 -0.79 7.82 10.75
CA ALA A 34 0.29 6.85 10.57
C ALA A 34 0.59 6.61 9.09
N ALA A 35 -0.44 6.50 8.24
CA ALA A 35 -0.26 6.31 6.81
C ALA A 35 0.22 7.58 6.09
N GLU A 36 -0.17 8.76 6.55
CA GLU A 36 0.32 10.04 6.07
C GLU A 36 1.81 10.22 6.39
N ASP A 37 2.20 10.06 7.66
CA ASP A 37 3.61 10.12 8.11
C ASP A 37 4.47 9.09 7.36
N ALA A 38 3.92 7.91 7.12
CA ALA A 38 4.61 6.85 6.41
C ALA A 38 4.76 7.15 4.90
N ALA A 39 3.81 7.84 4.27
CA ALA A 39 3.90 8.19 2.86
C ALA A 39 5.10 9.10 2.55
N ASP A 40 5.51 9.96 3.49
CA ASP A 40 6.71 10.79 3.35
C ASP A 40 8.00 9.95 3.27
N GLU A 41 8.06 8.84 4.02
CA GLU A 41 9.18 7.90 4.00
C GLU A 41 9.23 7.04 2.73
N ALA A 42 8.11 6.90 2.00
CA ALA A 42 8.06 6.08 0.79
C ALA A 42 8.90 6.66 -0.36
N LYS A 43 9.05 7.99 -0.42
CA LYS A 43 9.70 8.70 -1.52
C LYS A 43 11.15 8.25 -1.79
N PRO A 44 12.09 8.27 -0.80
CA PRO A 44 13.46 7.81 -1.04
C PRO A 44 13.52 6.32 -1.41
N ILE A 45 12.60 5.50 -0.89
CA ILE A 45 12.52 4.06 -1.20
C ILE A 45 12.12 3.83 -2.66
N PHE A 46 11.08 4.53 -3.14
CA PHE A 46 10.68 4.47 -4.56
C PHE A 46 11.78 5.00 -5.48
N LEU A 47 12.43 6.12 -5.15
CA LEU A 47 13.51 6.65 -5.96
C LEU A 47 14.66 5.64 -6.10
N LYS A 48 15.05 4.98 -5.01
CA LYS A 48 16.05 3.91 -5.03
C LYS A 48 15.63 2.74 -5.93
N ALA A 49 14.37 2.29 -5.84
CA ALA A 49 13.87 1.19 -6.68
C ALA A 49 13.80 1.57 -8.18
N ILE A 50 13.45 2.81 -8.48
CA ILE A 50 13.40 3.33 -9.86
C ILE A 50 14.82 3.45 -10.44
N THR A 51 15.75 4.03 -9.67
CA THR A 51 17.15 4.18 -10.11
C THR A 51 17.88 2.84 -10.23
N SER A 52 17.38 1.79 -9.58
CA SER A 52 17.90 0.41 -9.67
C SER A 52 17.24 -0.44 -10.76
N LEU A 53 16.36 0.14 -11.59
CA LEU A 53 15.71 -0.58 -12.69
C LEU A 53 16.73 -1.17 -13.66
N THR A 54 16.63 -2.47 -13.91
CA THR A 54 17.40 -3.11 -14.98
C THR A 54 16.69 -2.94 -16.34
N VAL A 55 17.42 -3.15 -17.44
CA VAL A 55 16.83 -3.15 -18.79
C VAL A 55 15.70 -4.19 -18.92
N PRO A 56 15.85 -5.44 -18.43
CA PRO A 56 14.74 -6.39 -18.37
C PRO A 56 13.52 -5.89 -17.60
N ASP A 57 13.70 -5.26 -16.44
CA ASP A 57 12.57 -4.71 -15.65
C ASP A 57 11.85 -3.61 -16.43
N ALA A 58 12.59 -2.69 -17.05
CA ALA A 58 12.02 -1.62 -17.85
C ALA A 58 11.22 -2.15 -19.05
N LEU A 59 11.72 -3.18 -19.74
CA LEU A 59 11.01 -3.86 -20.82
C LEU A 59 9.76 -4.59 -20.30
N GLY A 60 9.85 -5.23 -19.13
CA GLY A 60 8.73 -5.89 -18.47
C GLY A 60 7.62 -4.90 -18.11
N ILE A 61 7.97 -3.73 -17.57
CA ILE A 61 7.02 -2.66 -17.26
C ILE A 61 6.33 -2.16 -18.52
N LEU A 62 7.09 -1.92 -19.59
CA LEU A 62 6.56 -1.37 -20.83
C LEU A 62 5.60 -2.34 -21.54
N ARG A 63 5.95 -3.63 -21.58
CA ARG A 63 5.17 -4.67 -22.29
C ARG A 63 4.11 -5.33 -21.41
N GLY A 64 4.19 -5.13 -20.09
CA GLY A 64 3.31 -5.75 -19.11
C GLY A 64 1.93 -5.11 -19.03
N GLU A 65 1.11 -5.69 -18.15
CA GLU A 65 -0.25 -5.25 -17.86
C GLU A 65 -0.33 -3.80 -17.38
N LYS A 66 -1.55 -3.26 -17.27
CA LYS A 66 -1.80 -1.84 -16.95
C LYS A 66 -1.21 -1.37 -15.61
N ASN A 67 -0.85 -2.28 -14.72
CA ASN A 67 -0.25 -1.98 -13.42
C ASN A 67 1.19 -2.52 -13.28
N ALA A 68 1.90 -2.81 -14.37
CA ALA A 68 3.20 -3.48 -14.30
C ALA A 68 4.28 -2.66 -13.56
N ALA A 69 4.25 -1.32 -13.61
CA ALA A 69 5.18 -0.50 -12.83
C ALA A 69 4.85 -0.58 -11.32
N THR A 70 3.57 -0.56 -10.99
CA THR A 70 3.05 -0.74 -9.62
C THR A 70 3.49 -2.10 -9.07
N GLN A 71 3.33 -3.18 -9.84
CA GLN A 71 3.75 -4.52 -9.42
C GLN A 71 5.27 -4.61 -9.20
N TYR A 72 6.06 -3.99 -10.08
CA TYR A 72 7.50 -3.89 -9.89
C TYR A 72 7.86 -3.16 -8.59
N LEU A 73 7.30 -1.97 -8.37
CA LEU A 73 7.55 -1.19 -7.16
C LEU A 73 7.11 -1.96 -5.92
N LYS A 74 5.92 -2.57 -5.95
CA LYS A 74 5.40 -3.38 -4.84
C LYS A 74 6.35 -4.51 -4.48
N ARG A 75 6.80 -5.30 -5.46
CA ARG A 75 7.74 -6.40 -5.23
C ARG A 75 9.08 -5.93 -4.67
N THR A 76 9.61 -4.81 -5.16
CA THR A 76 10.97 -4.36 -4.85
C THR A 76 11.07 -3.47 -3.61
N THR A 77 9.97 -2.87 -3.17
CA THR A 77 9.97 -1.89 -2.08
C THR A 77 9.18 -2.31 -0.85
N SER A 78 8.26 -3.28 -0.94
CA SER A 78 7.43 -3.68 0.22
C SER A 78 8.25 -4.02 1.48
N PRO A 79 9.41 -4.71 1.41
CA PRO A 79 10.22 -4.95 2.60
C PRO A 79 10.75 -3.66 3.24
N ASP A 80 11.34 -2.78 2.44
CA ASP A 80 11.90 -1.49 2.90
C ASP A 80 10.78 -0.57 3.43
N LEU A 81 9.63 -0.53 2.75
CA LEU A 81 8.43 0.19 3.20
C LEU A 81 7.93 -0.36 4.53
N THR A 82 7.87 -1.69 4.71
CA THR A 82 7.44 -2.31 5.97
C THR A 82 8.38 -1.95 7.11
N ALA A 83 9.69 -1.98 6.86
CA ALA A 83 10.70 -1.62 7.85
C ALA A 83 10.61 -0.14 8.26
N ALA A 84 10.36 0.76 7.31
CA ALA A 84 10.20 2.19 7.57
C ALA A 84 8.86 2.53 8.24
N PHE A 85 7.76 1.90 7.80
CA PHE A 85 6.41 2.25 8.22
C PHE A 85 6.08 1.69 9.61
N SER A 86 6.53 0.46 9.91
CA SER A 86 6.19 -0.24 11.16
C SER A 86 6.46 0.57 12.44
N PRO A 87 7.62 1.21 12.64
CA PRO A 87 7.85 2.01 13.85
C PRO A 87 6.97 3.26 13.92
N LEU A 88 6.71 3.94 12.79
CA LEU A 88 5.86 5.14 12.74
C LEU A 88 4.40 4.81 13.04
N VAL A 89 3.90 3.74 12.42
CA VAL A 89 2.57 3.19 12.67
C VAL A 89 2.44 2.80 14.14
N LYS A 90 3.45 2.12 14.70
CA LYS A 90 3.46 1.76 16.11
C LYS A 90 3.37 2.99 17.01
N THR A 91 4.18 4.01 16.78
CA THR A 91 4.16 5.26 17.56
C THR A 91 2.80 5.96 17.49
N SER A 92 2.15 5.97 16.33
CA SER A 92 0.82 6.56 16.17
C SER A 92 -0.28 5.73 16.84
N LEU A 93 -0.17 4.41 16.81
CA LEU A 93 -1.07 3.49 17.51
C LEU A 93 -0.92 3.57 19.04
N ASP A 94 0.31 3.69 19.55
CA ASP A 94 0.59 3.78 20.99
C ASP A 94 -0.06 5.01 21.65
N LYS A 95 -0.35 6.07 20.88
CA LYS A 95 -1.07 7.27 21.34
C LYS A 95 -2.55 7.02 21.63
N VAL A 96 -3.11 5.90 21.17
CA VAL A 96 -4.55 5.61 21.28
C VAL A 96 -4.77 4.39 22.17
N SER A 97 -5.53 4.56 23.25
CA SER A 97 -5.84 3.45 24.19
C SER A 97 -6.74 2.37 23.58
N ALA A 98 -7.40 2.65 22.44
CA ALA A 98 -8.28 1.72 21.73
C ALA A 98 -7.55 0.49 21.18
N THR A 99 -6.22 0.55 21.04
CA THR A 99 -5.38 -0.56 20.56
C THR A 99 -5.39 -1.77 21.51
N ARG A 100 -5.69 -1.55 22.80
CA ARG A 100 -5.69 -2.59 23.84
C ARG A 100 -6.70 -3.71 23.62
N TYR A 101 -7.81 -3.44 22.92
CA TYR A 101 -8.89 -4.42 22.71
C TYR A 101 -8.89 -5.05 21.32
N TYR A 102 -8.03 -4.58 20.41
CA TYR A 102 -8.05 -5.03 19.02
C TYR A 102 -7.79 -6.54 18.90
N ALA A 103 -6.76 -7.04 19.58
CA ALA A 103 -6.38 -8.45 19.51
C ALA A 103 -7.53 -9.37 19.95
N ASP A 104 -8.20 -9.07 21.07
CA ASP A 104 -9.31 -9.87 21.59
C ASP A 104 -10.53 -9.89 20.66
N LEU A 105 -10.86 -8.72 20.09
CA LEU A 105 -11.96 -8.58 19.14
C LEU A 105 -11.68 -9.34 17.86
N VAL A 106 -10.47 -9.20 17.31
CA VAL A 106 -10.04 -9.89 16.10
C VAL A 106 -9.94 -11.39 16.32
N ASN A 107 -9.41 -11.83 17.46
CA ASN A 107 -9.36 -13.25 17.81
C ASN A 107 -10.78 -13.84 17.95
N THR A 108 -11.73 -13.09 18.50
CA THR A 108 -13.14 -13.50 18.59
C THR A 108 -13.78 -13.57 17.21
N TYR A 109 -13.60 -12.55 16.37
CA TYR A 109 -14.06 -12.54 14.99
C TYR A 109 -13.47 -13.72 14.19
N ASN A 110 -12.17 -13.96 14.33
CA ASN A 110 -11.45 -15.06 13.70
C ASN A 110 -11.92 -16.45 14.18
N LYS A 111 -12.73 -16.58 15.23
CA LYS A 111 -13.33 -17.88 15.62
C LYS A 111 -14.60 -18.20 14.85
N LEU A 112 -15.21 -17.22 14.16
CA LEU A 112 -16.41 -17.45 13.37
C LEU A 112 -16.10 -18.36 12.16
N PRO A 113 -17.00 -19.30 11.81
CA PRO A 113 -16.87 -20.06 10.57
C PRO A 113 -17.13 -19.16 9.35
N LEU A 114 -16.53 -19.50 8.21
CA LEU A 114 -16.75 -18.83 6.92
C LEU A 114 -16.35 -17.34 6.84
N VAL A 115 -15.60 -16.83 7.82
CA VAL A 115 -15.04 -15.47 7.76
C VAL A 115 -13.60 -15.47 7.26
N LYS A 116 -13.23 -14.41 6.54
CA LYS A 116 -11.83 -14.14 6.18
C LYS A 116 -11.09 -13.67 7.42
N LYS A 117 -10.01 -14.37 7.78
CA LYS A 117 -9.22 -14.07 8.98
C LYS A 117 -8.54 -12.71 8.87
N VAL A 118 -8.43 -12.02 10.00
CA VAL A 118 -7.76 -10.74 10.15
C VAL A 118 -6.55 -10.91 11.05
N ASN A 119 -5.45 -10.19 10.79
CA ASN A 119 -4.25 -10.27 11.62
C ASN A 119 -4.53 -9.64 13.01
N PRO A 120 -4.39 -10.38 14.12
CA PRO A 120 -4.58 -9.85 15.48
C PRO A 120 -3.46 -8.91 15.93
N ASN A 121 -2.30 -8.89 15.25
CA ASN A 121 -1.26 -7.89 15.44
C ASN A 121 -1.67 -6.58 14.75
N LEU A 122 -2.15 -5.63 15.54
CA LEU A 122 -2.65 -4.35 15.04
C LEU A 122 -1.57 -3.54 14.30
N ASN A 123 -0.34 -3.57 14.80
CA ASN A 123 0.75 -2.81 14.20
C ASN A 123 1.08 -3.34 12.80
N GLU A 124 1.25 -4.65 12.68
CA GLU A 124 1.51 -5.31 11.40
C GLU A 124 0.34 -5.13 10.42
N TYR A 125 -0.89 -5.29 10.91
CA TYR A 125 -2.09 -5.07 10.12
C TYR A 125 -2.20 -3.64 9.58
N ALA A 126 -2.03 -2.65 10.46
CA ALA A 126 -2.07 -1.23 10.11
C ALA A 126 -0.95 -0.87 9.13
N THR A 127 0.26 -1.38 9.35
CA THR A 127 1.41 -1.20 8.45
C THR A 127 1.11 -1.73 7.06
N GLN A 128 0.63 -2.97 6.98
CA GLN A 128 0.28 -3.56 5.68
C GLN A 128 -0.85 -2.79 4.99
N LYS A 129 -1.83 -2.27 5.75
CA LYS A 129 -2.93 -1.48 5.18
C LYS A 129 -2.50 -0.11 4.67
N ALA A 130 -1.55 0.54 5.35
CA ALA A 130 -0.94 1.77 4.86
C ALA A 130 -0.20 1.51 3.53
N ILE A 131 0.60 0.44 3.46
CA ILE A 131 1.32 0.04 2.24
C ILE A 131 0.34 -0.33 1.11
N ASP A 132 -0.71 -1.10 1.39
CA ASP A 132 -1.76 -1.45 0.42
C ASP A 132 -2.43 -0.19 -0.14
N GLY A 133 -2.76 0.77 0.73
CA GLY A 133 -3.37 2.04 0.34
C GLY A 133 -2.44 2.88 -0.53
N LEU A 134 -1.15 2.95 -0.17
CA LEU A 134 -0.14 3.61 -1.00
C LEU A 134 -0.08 3.02 -2.41
N PHE A 135 -0.04 1.69 -2.54
CA PHE A 135 -0.01 1.05 -3.86
C PHE A 135 -1.31 1.18 -4.65
N THR A 136 -2.46 1.36 -3.97
CA THR A 136 -3.71 1.69 -4.66
C THR A 136 -3.58 3.04 -5.38
N LEU A 137 -3.03 4.05 -4.70
CA LEU A 137 -2.81 5.37 -5.31
C LEU A 137 -1.76 5.34 -6.43
N VAL A 138 -0.70 4.55 -6.27
CA VAL A 138 0.33 4.36 -7.31
C VAL A 138 -0.28 3.68 -8.54
N GLU A 139 -1.14 2.68 -8.36
CA GLU A 139 -1.82 1.98 -9.45
C GLU A 139 -2.78 2.90 -10.21
N GLU A 140 -3.53 3.74 -9.49
CA GLU A 140 -4.39 4.76 -10.09
C GLU A 140 -3.57 5.75 -10.93
N GLU A 141 -2.44 6.22 -10.42
CA GLU A 141 -1.58 7.15 -11.14
C GLU A 141 -0.89 6.49 -12.35
N GLU A 142 -0.43 5.24 -12.23
CA GLU A 142 0.08 4.48 -13.38
C GLU A 142 -1.01 4.33 -14.46
N ALA A 143 -2.25 4.01 -14.07
CA ALA A 143 -3.37 3.89 -15.00
C ALA A 143 -3.63 5.21 -15.74
N ASN A 144 -3.56 6.35 -15.03
CA ASN A 144 -3.70 7.69 -15.62
C ASN A 144 -2.57 7.99 -16.63
N ILE A 145 -1.32 7.68 -16.29
CA ILE A 145 -0.17 7.84 -17.19
C ILE A 145 -0.32 6.94 -18.42
N ARG A 146 -0.77 5.70 -18.24
CA ARG A 146 -1.00 4.77 -19.34
C ARG A 146 -2.16 5.23 -20.23
N ALA A 147 -3.22 5.81 -19.69
CA ALA A 147 -4.34 6.31 -20.48
C ALA A 147 -3.96 7.51 -21.38
N ASN A 148 -2.84 8.20 -21.09
CA ASN A 148 -2.38 9.39 -21.79
C ASN A 148 -1.12 9.12 -22.64
N PRO A 149 -1.24 8.88 -23.96
CA PRO A 149 -0.11 8.49 -24.82
C PRO A 149 1.02 9.52 -24.90
N GLY A 150 0.72 10.82 -24.70
CA GLY A 150 1.71 11.90 -24.69
C GLY A 150 2.68 11.87 -23.50
N ALA A 151 2.33 11.17 -22.41
CA ALA A 151 3.22 10.98 -21.26
C ALA A 151 4.26 9.86 -21.48
N ARG A 152 4.10 9.06 -22.54
CA ARG A 152 4.90 7.85 -22.79
C ARG A 152 6.14 8.09 -23.67
N THR A 153 6.42 9.32 -24.07
CA THR A 153 7.46 9.62 -25.06
C THR A 153 8.61 10.40 -24.44
N THR A 154 9.37 9.77 -23.55
CA THR A 154 10.72 10.28 -23.25
C THR A 154 11.67 9.88 -24.37
N GLU A 155 12.61 10.76 -24.72
CA GLU A 155 13.66 10.48 -25.72
C GLU A 155 14.48 9.24 -25.37
N LEU A 156 14.58 8.89 -24.08
CA LEU A 156 15.23 7.67 -23.60
C LEU A 156 14.52 6.39 -24.12
N LEU A 157 13.18 6.38 -24.11
CA LEU A 157 12.39 5.25 -24.63
C LEU A 157 12.58 5.11 -26.14
N LYS A 158 12.51 6.22 -26.90
CA LYS A 158 12.77 6.20 -28.35
C LYS A 158 14.16 5.66 -28.69
N LYS A 159 15.19 6.03 -27.92
CA LYS A 159 16.58 5.59 -28.15
C LYS A 159 16.75 4.08 -27.94
N VAL A 160 16.14 3.52 -26.91
CA VAL A 160 16.16 2.05 -26.64
C VAL A 160 15.43 1.26 -27.74
N PHE A 161 14.35 1.79 -28.31
CA PHE A 161 13.63 1.14 -29.42
C PHE A 161 14.30 1.31 -30.79
N SER A 162 15.06 2.39 -31.00
CA SER A 162 15.84 2.57 -32.23
C SER A 162 17.03 1.61 -32.36
N SER A 163 17.58 1.12 -31.24
CA SER A 163 18.67 0.12 -31.23
C SER A 163 18.20 -1.33 -31.37
N GLY A 164 16.89 -1.58 -31.46
CA GLY A 164 16.30 -2.92 -31.50
C GLY A 164 15.79 -3.40 -32.87
N GLN A 165 15.91 -2.60 -33.94
CA GLN A 165 15.58 -3.04 -35.29
C GLN A 165 16.79 -3.72 -35.93
N PRO A 166 16.79 -5.05 -36.19
CA PRO A 166 17.71 -5.60 -37.15
C PRO A 166 17.39 -4.95 -38.51
N ALA A 167 18.43 -4.43 -39.17
CA ALA A 167 18.32 -3.91 -40.52
C ALA A 167 17.65 -4.99 -41.41
N ALA A 168 16.45 -4.67 -41.91
CA ALA A 168 15.82 -5.48 -42.94
C ALA A 168 16.79 -5.53 -44.13
N ARG A 169 17.30 -6.74 -44.40
CA ARG A 169 17.94 -7.07 -45.67
C ARG A 169 16.85 -7.46 -46.67
#